data_AF-A0A5E6N5C5-F1
#
_entry.id   AF-A0A5E6N5C5-F1
#
_cell.length_a   1.000
_cell.length_b   1.000
_cell.length_c   1.000
_cell.angle_alpha   90.00
_cell.angle_beta   90.00
_cell.angle_gamma   90.00
#
_symmetry.space_group_name_H-M   'P 1'
#
loop_
_entity.id
_entity.type
_entity.pdbx_description
1 polymer ?
#
loop_
_entity_poly.entity_id
_entity_poly.type
_entity_poly.pdbx_seq_one_letter_code
_entity_poly.pdbx_strand_id
1 'polypeptide(L)'
;MVGLLLLKQLENLSDERVVLQFKRNPYYQYFCGYSNYMPGMPCNATELVHFRKRIGVKGFNLIFKMSVALHGKQAQESTVLIDTTVQEKNITYPTDAKLAIKIINRLNKLAKRHGIKAQNLC
;
A
#
# COMPACT_ATOMS: atom_id res chain seq x y z
N MET A 1 -19.35 -6.90 8.39
CA MET A 1 -18.91 -8.22 7.88
C MET A 1 -17.78 -8.14 6.86
N VAL A 2 -17.88 -7.32 5.80
CA VAL A 2 -16.79 -7.18 4.81
C VAL A 2 -15.46 -6.70 5.44
N GLY A 3 -15.50 -5.69 6.32
CA GLY A 3 -14.31 -5.22 7.03
C GLY A 3 -13.59 -6.30 7.84
N LEU A 4 -14.34 -7.18 8.51
CA LEU A 4 -13.77 -8.33 9.25
C LEU A 4 -13.09 -9.33 8.31
N LEU A 5 -13.65 -9.59 7.13
CA LEU A 5 -13.00 -10.48 6.15
C LEU A 5 -11.71 -9.87 5.58
N LEU A 6 -11.68 -8.56 5.37
CA LEU A 6 -10.47 -7.86 4.93
C LEU A 6 -9.39 -7.89 6.02
N LEU A 7 -9.74 -7.54 7.26
CA LEU A 7 -8.82 -7.60 8.40
C LEU A 7 -8.27 -9.02 8.61
N LYS A 8 -9.13 -10.03 8.48
CA LYS A 8 -8.72 -11.44 8.54
C LYS A 8 -7.61 -11.74 7.52
N GLN A 9 -7.77 -11.28 6.28
CA GLN A 9 -6.83 -11.55 5.19
C GLN A 9 -5.54 -10.73 5.34
N LEU A 10 -5.64 -9.46 5.75
CA LEU A 10 -4.50 -8.58 5.95
C LEU A 10 -3.57 -9.09 7.06
N GLU A 11 -4.16 -9.60 8.14
CA GLU A 11 -3.45 -10.00 9.36
C GLU A 11 -3.25 -11.53 9.45
N ASN A 12 -3.70 -12.26 8.42
CA ASN A 12 -3.64 -13.72 8.34
C ASN A 12 -4.21 -14.42 9.60
N LEU A 13 -5.40 -13.99 10.03
CA LEU A 13 -6.07 -14.50 11.24
C LEU A 13 -7.12 -15.58 10.95
N SER A 14 -7.48 -16.36 11.96
CA SER A 14 -8.68 -17.23 11.89
C SER A 14 -9.97 -16.43 12.11
N ASP A 15 -11.13 -17.01 11.77
CA ASP A 15 -12.44 -16.36 11.96
C ASP A 15 -12.72 -16.03 13.44
N GLU A 16 -12.33 -16.90 14.35
CA GLU A 16 -12.48 -16.68 15.80
C GLU A 16 -11.52 -15.59 16.29
N ARG A 17 -10.29 -15.61 15.79
CA ARG A 17 -9.26 -14.64 16.17
C ARG A 17 -9.61 -13.23 15.71
N VAL A 18 -10.13 -13.06 14.49
CA VAL A 18 -10.53 -11.73 14.00
C VAL A 18 -11.72 -11.16 14.77
N VAL A 19 -12.69 -12.00 15.15
CA VAL A 19 -13.84 -11.60 15.98
C VAL A 19 -13.38 -11.20 17.39
N LEU A 20 -12.47 -11.98 17.98
CA LEU A 20 -11.88 -11.66 19.28
C LEU A 20 -11.05 -10.37 19.22
N GLN A 21 -10.29 -10.17 18.13
CA GLN A 21 -9.46 -8.99 17.94
C GLN A 21 -10.31 -7.75 17.72
N PHE A 22 -11.42 -7.85 16.99
CA PHE A 22 -12.39 -6.75 16.88
C PHE A 22 -12.87 -6.31 18.26
N LYS A 23 -13.23 -7.25 19.14
CA LYS A 23 -13.66 -6.93 20.50
C LYS A 23 -12.57 -6.19 21.30
N ARG A 24 -11.30 -6.54 21.11
CA ARG A 24 -10.17 -6.02 21.91
C ARG A 24 -9.52 -4.77 21.32
N ASN A 25 -9.63 -4.56 20.01
CA ASN A 25 -8.86 -3.58 19.28
C ASN A 25 -9.77 -2.46 18.70
N PRO A 26 -9.74 -1.24 19.25
CA PRO A 26 -10.51 -0.11 18.73
C PRO A 26 -10.22 0.20 17.26
N TYR A 27 -8.99 -0.03 16.79
CA TYR A 27 -8.62 0.21 15.39
C TYR A 27 -9.37 -0.71 14.43
N TYR A 28 -9.63 -1.95 14.84
CA TYR A 28 -10.41 -2.89 14.01
C TYR A 28 -11.87 -2.46 13.92
N GLN A 29 -12.41 -1.89 14.99
CA GLN A 29 -13.77 -1.35 15.01
C GLN A 29 -13.87 -0.10 14.14
N TYR A 30 -12.91 0.81 14.28
CA TYR A 30 -12.81 2.00 13.45
C TYR A 30 -12.68 1.66 11.96
N PHE A 31 -11.82 0.71 11.61
CA PHE A 31 -11.68 0.21 10.24
C PHE A 31 -12.99 -0.36 9.68
N CYS A 32 -13.80 -1.01 10.53
CA CYS A 32 -15.11 -1.51 10.15
C CYS A 32 -16.21 -0.42 10.10
N GLY A 33 -15.88 0.84 10.35
CA GLY A 33 -16.79 1.99 10.29
C GLY A 33 -17.49 2.35 11.60
N TYR A 34 -17.03 1.82 12.75
CA TYR A 34 -17.59 2.19 14.05
C TYR A 34 -16.95 3.48 14.57
N SER A 35 -17.78 4.44 15.00
CA SER A 35 -17.32 5.71 15.56
C SER A 35 -16.93 5.62 17.04
N ASN A 36 -17.54 4.68 17.77
CA ASN A 36 -17.34 4.49 19.20
C ASN A 36 -16.88 3.07 19.48
N TYR A 37 -16.09 2.90 20.54
CA TYR A 37 -15.64 1.60 20.98
C TYR A 37 -16.79 0.80 21.61
N MET A 38 -16.99 -0.42 21.11
CA MET A 38 -17.97 -1.38 21.58
C MET A 38 -17.25 -2.63 22.12
N PRO A 39 -17.35 -2.95 23.43
CA PRO A 39 -16.65 -4.09 24.04
C PRO A 39 -17.29 -5.46 23.73
N GLY A 40 -18.19 -5.52 22.75
CA GLY A 40 -18.89 -6.74 22.33
C GLY A 40 -18.19 -7.47 21.18
N MET A 41 -18.53 -8.74 21.00
CA MET A 41 -18.21 -9.42 19.74
C MET A 41 -19.17 -8.92 18.65
N PRO A 42 -18.70 -8.66 17.42
CA PRO A 42 -19.52 -8.11 16.35
C PRO A 42 -20.49 -9.15 15.76
N CYS A 43 -20.14 -10.44 15.82
CA CYS A 43 -20.89 -11.56 15.30
C CYS A 43 -20.33 -12.88 15.84
N ASN A 44 -21.02 -13.99 15.60
CA ASN A 44 -20.43 -15.32 15.78
C ASN A 44 -19.42 -15.61 14.64
N ALA A 45 -18.29 -16.23 14.95
CA ALA A 45 -17.27 -16.61 13.95
C ALA A 45 -17.84 -17.49 12.82
N THR A 46 -18.81 -18.36 13.12
CA THR A 46 -19.48 -19.20 12.12
C THR A 46 -20.25 -18.40 11.07
N GLU A 47 -20.75 -17.21 11.42
CA GLU A 47 -21.45 -16.33 10.48
C GLU A 47 -20.52 -15.83 9.37
N LEU A 48 -19.21 -15.67 9.64
CA LEU A 48 -18.23 -15.31 8.61
C LEU A 48 -18.09 -16.41 7.56
N VAL A 49 -18.21 -17.68 7.97
CA VAL A 49 -18.19 -18.82 7.05
C VAL A 49 -19.45 -18.81 6.17
N HIS A 50 -20.62 -18.64 6.78
CA HIS A 50 -21.88 -18.54 6.03
C HIS A 50 -21.91 -17.34 5.09
N PHE A 51 -21.37 -16.21 5.52
CA PHE A 51 -21.28 -15.01 4.70
C PHE A 51 -20.38 -15.24 3.48
N ARG A 52 -19.20 -15.87 3.65
CA ARG A 52 -18.34 -16.25 2.52
C ARG A 52 -19.03 -17.20 1.55
N LYS A 53 -19.74 -18.21 2.05
CA LYS A 53 -20.52 -19.14 1.22
C LYS A 53 -21.63 -18.42 0.44
N ARG A 54 -22.29 -17.44 1.06
CA ARG A 54 -23.38 -16.66 0.46
C ARG A 54 -22.90 -15.75 -0.68
N ILE A 55 -21.80 -15.01 -0.46
CA ILE A 55 -21.26 -14.08 -1.48
C ILE A 55 -20.53 -14.82 -2.61
N GLY A 56 -20.00 -16.01 -2.31
CA GLY A 56 -19.24 -16.83 -3.25
C GLY A 56 -17.99 -16.13 -3.80
N VAL A 57 -17.39 -16.75 -4.82
CA VAL A 57 -16.17 -16.25 -5.46
C VAL A 57 -16.41 -14.90 -6.14
N LYS A 58 -17.55 -14.73 -6.81
CA LYS A 58 -17.91 -13.48 -7.51
C LYS A 58 -17.99 -12.29 -6.55
N GLY A 59 -18.65 -12.47 -5.40
CA GLY A 59 -18.77 -11.41 -4.40
C GLY A 59 -17.43 -11.08 -3.74
N PHE A 60 -16.61 -12.10 -3.45
CA PHE A 60 -15.27 -11.87 -2.90
C PHE A 60 -14.37 -11.09 -3.88
N ASN A 61 -14.39 -11.45 -5.17
CA ASN A 61 -13.63 -10.74 -6.19
C ASN A 61 -14.06 -9.28 -6.33
N LEU A 62 -15.35 -8.96 -6.15
CA LEU A 62 -15.83 -7.58 -6.16
C LEU A 62 -15.28 -6.77 -4.97
N ILE A 63 -15.29 -7.36 -3.77
CA ILE A 63 -14.70 -6.75 -2.57
C ILE A 63 -13.21 -6.49 -2.79
N PHE A 64 -12.48 -7.48 -3.31
CA PHE A 64 -11.05 -7.35 -3.59
C PHE A 64 -10.77 -6.29 -4.68
N LYS A 65 -11.59 -6.22 -5.73
CA LYS A 65 -11.47 -5.19 -6.76
C LYS A 65 -11.63 -3.79 -6.17
N MET A 66 -12.58 -3.60 -5.26
CA MET A 66 -12.76 -2.32 -4.59
C MET A 66 -11.57 -1.95 -3.70
N SER A 67 -11.01 -2.91 -2.94
CA SER A 67 -9.82 -2.63 -2.12
C SER A 67 -8.61 -2.25 -2.98
N VAL A 68 -8.42 -2.88 -4.13
CA VAL A 68 -7.34 -2.52 -5.07
C VAL A 68 -7.58 -1.13 -5.70
N ALA A 69 -8.84 -0.82 -6.06
CA ALA A 69 -9.19 0.49 -6.62
C ALA A 69 -8.92 1.64 -5.64
N LEU A 70 -9.12 1.42 -4.33
CA LEU A 70 -8.78 2.37 -3.27
C LEU A 70 -7.28 2.69 -3.21
N HIS A 71 -6.40 1.80 -3.68
CA HIS A 71 -4.95 2.03 -3.79
C HIS A 71 -4.51 2.40 -5.23
N GLY A 72 -5.46 2.78 -6.10
CA GLY A 72 -5.17 3.20 -7.47
C GLY A 72 -4.46 4.55 -7.56
N LYS A 73 -4.30 5.08 -8.79
CA LYS A 73 -3.61 6.36 -9.05
C LYS A 73 -4.15 7.57 -8.26
N GLN A 74 -5.39 7.51 -7.78
CA GLN A 74 -5.99 8.55 -6.94
C GLN A 74 -5.54 8.49 -5.46
N ALA A 75 -4.97 7.37 -5.01
CA ALA A 75 -4.38 7.23 -3.67
C ALA A 75 -2.92 7.70 -3.61
N GLN A 76 -2.33 8.05 -4.76
CA GLN A 76 -1.05 8.74 -4.80
C GLN A 76 -1.29 10.18 -4.40
N GLU A 77 -1.04 10.50 -3.14
CA GLU A 77 -0.92 11.90 -2.71
C GLU A 77 0.18 12.58 -3.56
N SER A 78 -0.05 13.84 -3.93
CA SER A 78 0.93 14.63 -4.70
C SER A 78 2.28 14.78 -3.99
N THR A 79 2.29 14.55 -2.67
CA THR A 79 3.43 14.71 -1.80
C THR A 79 3.55 13.47 -0.93
N VAL A 80 4.55 12.63 -1.20
CA VAL A 80 4.86 11.47 -0.37
C VAL A 80 5.89 11.90 0.68
N LEU A 81 5.48 11.96 1.94
CA LEU A 81 6.36 12.26 3.06
C LEU A 81 7.01 10.95 3.54
N ILE A 82 8.09 10.57 2.87
CA ILE A 82 8.81 9.32 3.14
C ILE A 82 9.80 9.57 4.28
N ASP A 83 9.50 9.07 5.48
CA ASP A 83 10.50 8.96 6.53
C ASP A 83 11.49 7.84 6.17
N THR A 84 12.74 8.19 5.90
CA THR A 84 13.75 7.27 5.35
C THR A 84 14.39 6.35 6.40
N THR A 85 13.76 6.19 7.57
CA THR A 85 14.31 5.39 8.67
C THR A 85 14.10 3.89 8.50
N VAL A 86 13.20 3.43 7.61
CA VAL A 86 12.82 2.01 7.49
C VAL A 86 12.86 1.46 6.05
N GLN A 87 12.97 2.29 5.01
CA GLN A 87 13.19 1.80 3.65
C GLN A 87 14.65 1.97 3.22
N GLU A 88 15.25 0.88 2.74
CA GLU A 88 16.47 0.95 1.94
C GLU A 88 16.19 1.80 0.70
N LYS A 89 16.61 3.06 0.77
CA LYS A 89 16.57 3.94 -0.38
C LYS A 89 17.53 3.32 -1.39
N ASN A 90 17.03 2.91 -2.55
CA ASN A 90 17.82 2.45 -3.69
C ASN A 90 18.62 3.62 -4.32
N ILE A 91 19.32 4.36 -3.48
CA ILE A 91 20.36 5.31 -3.85
C ILE A 91 21.66 4.53 -3.83
N THR A 92 22.16 4.29 -5.03
CA THR A 92 23.57 3.97 -5.22
C THR A 92 24.41 5.04 -4.53
N TYR A 93 25.34 4.63 -3.66
CA TYR A 93 26.25 5.53 -2.95
C TYR A 93 26.93 6.47 -3.97
N PRO A 94 26.92 7.80 -3.75
CA PRO A 94 27.48 8.76 -4.69
C PRO A 94 29.01 8.64 -4.64
N THR A 95 29.56 7.79 -5.49
CA THR A 95 30.99 7.80 -5.77
C THR A 95 31.29 8.90 -6.78
N ASP A 96 32.45 9.56 -6.65
CA ASP A 96 32.86 10.66 -7.52
C ASP A 96 32.80 10.27 -9.01
N ALA A 97 33.14 9.02 -9.34
CA ALA A 97 33.02 8.48 -10.69
C ALA A 97 31.58 8.51 -11.23
N LYS A 98 30.60 8.10 -10.41
CA LYS A 98 29.17 8.10 -10.81
C LYS A 98 28.64 9.53 -10.93
N LEU A 99 29.13 10.44 -10.09
CA LEU A 99 28.76 11.85 -10.17
C LEU A 99 29.33 12.51 -11.44
N ALA A 100 30.59 12.25 -11.78
CA ALA A 100 31.23 12.73 -13.00
C ALA A 100 30.49 12.24 -14.27
N ILE A 101 30.15 10.96 -14.34
CA ILE A 101 29.36 10.39 -15.45
C ILE A 101 27.98 11.07 -15.56
N LYS A 102 27.34 11.35 -14.43
CA LYS A 102 26.04 12.04 -14.40
C LYS A 102 26.14 13.49 -14.90
N ILE A 103 27.23 14.18 -14.58
CA ILE A 103 27.53 15.54 -15.07
C ILE A 103 27.77 15.52 -16.58
N ILE A 104 28.62 14.61 -17.08
CA ILE A 104 28.91 14.45 -18.51
C ILE A 104 27.61 14.19 -19.30
N ASN A 105 26.77 13.26 -18.83
CA ASN A 105 25.49 12.97 -19.46
C ASN A 105 24.53 14.18 -19.49
N ARG A 106 24.55 15.01 -18.43
CA ARG A 106 23.72 16.22 -18.36
C ARG A 106 24.23 17.29 -19.31
N LEU A 107 25.53 17.48 -19.41
CA LEU A 107 26.17 18.41 -20.35
C LEU A 107 25.91 17.99 -21.80
N ASN A 108 26.04 16.70 -22.14
CA ASN A 108 25.73 16.18 -23.46
C ASN A 108 24.25 16.39 -23.85
N LYS A 109 23.31 16.23 -22.90
CA LYS A 109 21.89 16.55 -23.14
C LYS A 109 21.66 18.04 -23.41
N LEU A 110 22.32 18.92 -22.68
CA LEU A 110 22.24 20.38 -22.89
C LEU A 110 22.88 20.80 -24.22
N ALA A 111 24.04 20.25 -24.55
CA ALA A 111 24.72 20.51 -25.81
C ALA A 111 23.86 20.12 -27.03
N LYS A 112 23.21 18.94 -26.99
CA LYS A 112 22.24 18.53 -28.02
C LYS A 112 21.05 19.49 -28.13
N ARG A 113 20.54 20.00 -27.00
CA ARG A 113 19.40 20.94 -26.97
C ARG A 113 19.75 22.29 -27.57
N HIS A 114 21.00 22.72 -27.47
CA HIS A 114 21.48 24.00 -27.99
C HIS A 114 22.25 23.88 -29.32
N GLY A 115 22.28 22.69 -29.94
CA GLY A 115 22.94 22.48 -31.25
C GLY A 115 24.46 22.62 -31.22
N ILE A 116 25.08 22.55 -30.04
CA ILE A 116 26.53 22.70 -29.87
C ILE A 116 27.19 21.34 -30.09
N LYS A 117 28.15 21.25 -31.01
CA LYS A 117 29.01 20.05 -31.18
C LYS A 117 29.91 19.89 -29.95
N ALA A 118 29.47 19.10 -28.97
CA ALA A 118 30.36 18.62 -27.92
C ALA A 118 31.21 17.47 -28.46
N GLN A 119 32.54 17.56 -28.34
CA GLN A 119 33.42 16.40 -28.49
C GLN A 119 33.08 15.42 -27.36
N ASN A 120 32.71 14.19 -27.72
CA ASN A 120 32.39 13.16 -26.74
C ASN A 120 33.63 12.90 -25.85
N LEU A 121 33.61 13.39 -24.61
CA LEU A 121 34.55 12.92 -23.58
C LEU A 121 34.06 11.55 -23.12
N CYS A 122 34.84 10.52 -23.45
CA CYS A 122 34.71 9.17 -22.91
C CYS A 122 35.04 9.14 -21.42
#